data_AF-A0A653D2Y1-F1
#
_entry.id   AF-A0A653D2Y1-F1
#
_cell.length_a   1.000
_cell.length_b   1.000
_cell.length_c   1.000
_cell.angle_alpha   90.00
_cell.angle_beta   90.00
_cell.angle_gamma   90.00
#
_symmetry.space_group_name_H-M   'P 1'
#
loop_
_entity.id
_entity.type
_entity.pdbx_description
1 polymer ?
#
loop_
_entity_poly.entity_id
_entity_poly.type
_entity_poly.pdbx_seq_one_letter_code
_entity_poly.pdbx_strand_id
1 'polypeptide(L)'
;MRPNLKIIVKIIFGIFFLNLYCQFLIFYLLQSKCEWPELDPENEDKSIKPTNEEPVKVMVIADTHLLGSRNGHWLDKLQREWQMYRAFQTAMTLHKPELVFVLGDLTDEGLYCSEEEFNYYIRRFYSLFRVPEGTTMYVVVGNHDIGFHYGVSPYLNQRFINGFKAPPVQLVSVRGNHFVLVNSMALEGDGCFLCKPAEQQLTKIERK
;
A
#
# COMPACT_ATOMS: atom_id res chain seq x y z
N MET A 1 -28.70 -24.79 -38.25
CA MET A 1 -27.24 -25.08 -38.27
C MET A 1 -26.83 -25.62 -36.92
N ARG A 2 -26.37 -26.88 -36.83
CA ARG A 2 -25.76 -27.39 -35.58
C ARG A 2 -24.38 -26.72 -35.42
N PRO A 3 -24.09 -26.06 -34.29
CA PRO A 3 -22.79 -25.46 -34.11
C PRO A 3 -21.71 -26.55 -34.14
N ASN A 4 -20.63 -26.29 -34.87
CA ASN A 4 -19.54 -27.25 -35.02
C ASN A 4 -18.84 -27.40 -33.67
N LEU A 5 -18.98 -28.57 -33.04
CA LEU A 5 -18.41 -28.87 -31.72
C LEU A 5 -16.91 -28.54 -31.66
N LYS A 6 -16.16 -28.76 -32.75
CA LYS A 6 -14.73 -28.41 -32.82
C LYS A 6 -14.48 -26.90 -32.70
N ILE A 7 -15.37 -26.08 -33.25
CA ILE A 7 -15.28 -24.61 -33.17
C ILE A 7 -15.60 -24.16 -31.74
N ILE A 8 -16.66 -24.70 -31.12
CA ILE A 8 -17.01 -24.38 -29.73
C ILE A 8 -15.84 -24.72 -28.80
N VAL A 9 -15.26 -25.91 -28.93
CA VAL A 9 -14.12 -26.35 -28.12
C VAL A 9 -12.94 -25.39 -28.27
N LYS A 10 -12.58 -25.00 -29.50
CA LYS A 10 -11.50 -24.04 -29.76
C LYS A 10 -11.76 -22.68 -29.11
N ILE A 11 -12.99 -22.17 -29.17
CA ILE A 11 -13.38 -20.90 -28.54
C ILE A 11 -13.24 -21.00 -27.02
N ILE A 12 -13.73 -22.07 -26.40
CA ILE A 12 -13.62 -22.29 -24.95
C ILE A 12 -12.15 -22.31 -24.53
N PHE A 13 -11.30 -23.06 -25.23
CA PHE A 13 -9.86 -23.05 -24.95
C PHE A 13 -9.23 -21.68 -25.14
N GLY A 14 -9.59 -20.96 -26.20
CA GLY A 14 -9.10 -19.60 -26.45
C GLY A 14 -9.45 -18.64 -25.31
N ILE A 15 -10.72 -18.65 -24.85
CA ILE A 15 -11.19 -17.84 -23.72
C ILE A 15 -10.46 -18.25 -22.44
N PHE A 16 -10.28 -19.54 -22.20
CA PHE A 16 -9.55 -20.04 -21.03
C PHE A 16 -8.10 -19.55 -21.00
N PHE A 17 -7.34 -19.74 -22.09
CA PHE A 17 -5.94 -19.33 -22.15
C PHE A 17 -5.78 -17.81 -22.10
N LEU A 18 -6.69 -17.06 -22.71
CA LEU A 18 -6.71 -15.60 -22.60
C LEU A 18 -6.92 -15.16 -21.15
N ASN A 19 -7.87 -15.76 -20.44
CA ASN A 19 -8.10 -15.44 -19.02
C ASN A 19 -6.92 -15.87 -18.14
N LEU A 20 -6.35 -17.05 -18.36
CA LEU A 20 -5.17 -17.52 -17.64
C LEU A 20 -3.99 -16.56 -17.83
N TYR A 21 -3.79 -16.08 -19.05
CA TYR A 21 -2.73 -15.10 -19.33
C TYR A 21 -3.01 -13.76 -18.65
N CYS A 22 -4.16 -13.14 -18.93
CA CYS A 22 -4.47 -11.77 -18.50
C CYS A 22 -4.73 -11.65 -16.99
N GLN A 23 -5.28 -12.69 -16.36
CA GLN A 23 -5.66 -12.63 -14.94
C GLN A 23 -4.59 -13.22 -14.01
N PHE A 24 -3.59 -13.93 -14.54
CA PHE A 24 -2.60 -14.62 -13.71
C PHE A 24 -1.17 -14.53 -14.24
N LEU A 25 -0.88 -15.06 -15.45
CA LEU A 25 0.50 -15.22 -15.92
C LEU A 25 1.20 -13.89 -16.19
N ILE A 26 0.48 -12.89 -16.69
CA ILE A 26 1.05 -11.59 -17.06
C ILE A 26 1.79 -10.92 -15.89
N PHE A 27 1.26 -11.05 -14.66
CA PHE A 27 1.89 -10.48 -13.46
C PHE A 27 3.25 -11.10 -13.18
N TYR A 28 3.35 -12.44 -13.26
CA TYR A 28 4.62 -13.14 -13.06
C TYR A 28 5.62 -12.82 -14.16
N LEU A 29 5.18 -12.83 -15.42
CA LEU A 29 6.05 -12.60 -16.58
C LEU A 29 6.64 -11.19 -16.61
N LEU A 30 5.89 -10.19 -16.15
CA LEU A 30 6.36 -8.81 -16.10
C LEU A 30 7.26 -8.59 -14.88
N GLN A 31 6.82 -9.02 -13.70
CA GLN A 31 7.57 -8.79 -12.47
C GLN A 31 8.84 -9.65 -12.36
N SER A 32 8.90 -10.84 -12.98
CA SER A 32 10.11 -11.67 -12.97
C SER A 32 11.31 -11.05 -13.69
N LYS A 33 11.09 -9.97 -14.44
CA LYS A 33 12.15 -9.21 -15.12
C LYS A 33 12.71 -8.09 -14.25
N CYS A 34 12.13 -7.86 -13.09
CA CYS A 34 12.57 -6.82 -12.15
C CYS A 34 13.51 -7.41 -11.11
N GLU A 35 14.65 -6.76 -10.92
CA GLU A 35 15.60 -7.06 -9.87
C GLU A 35 15.59 -5.94 -8.82
N TRP A 36 16.18 -6.22 -7.65
CA TRP A 36 16.40 -5.16 -6.66
C TRP A 36 17.47 -4.20 -7.19
N PRO A 37 17.35 -2.88 -6.95
CA PRO A 37 18.36 -1.93 -7.37
C PRO A 37 19.67 -2.22 -6.64
N GLU A 38 20.77 -2.23 -7.38
CA GLU A 38 22.11 -2.30 -6.81
C GLU A 38 22.47 -0.94 -6.20
N LEU A 39 22.97 -0.96 -4.96
CA LEU A 39 23.45 0.25 -4.30
C LEU A 39 24.85 0.55 -4.81
N ASP A 40 25.05 1.75 -5.34
CA ASP A 40 26.33 2.20 -5.87
C ASP A 40 27.23 2.69 -4.72
N PRO A 41 28.40 2.04 -4.50
CA PRO A 41 29.33 2.43 -3.45
C PRO A 41 29.84 3.86 -3.58
N GLU A 42 29.82 4.46 -4.78
CA GLU A 42 30.24 5.84 -4.98
C GLU A 42 29.28 6.86 -4.33
N ASN A 43 28.01 6.48 -4.13
CA ASN A 43 26.99 7.30 -3.49
C ASN A 43 26.93 7.13 -1.97
N GLU A 44 27.80 6.29 -1.38
CA GLU A 44 27.83 6.10 0.06
C GLU A 44 28.35 7.34 0.79
N ASP A 45 27.67 7.70 1.89
CA ASP A 45 28.16 8.74 2.80
C ASP A 45 29.41 8.23 3.53
N LYS A 46 30.56 8.77 3.13
CA LYS A 46 31.89 8.43 3.67
C LYS A 46 32.05 8.72 5.16
N SER A 47 31.14 9.50 5.75
CA SER A 47 31.13 9.75 7.20
C SER A 47 30.55 8.57 8.00
N ILE A 48 29.77 7.70 7.34
CA ILE A 48 29.17 6.51 7.94
C ILE A 48 30.14 5.34 7.81
N LYS A 49 30.38 4.63 8.92
CA LYS A 49 31.25 3.45 8.89
C LYS A 49 30.57 2.33 8.10
N PRO A 50 31.28 1.66 7.18
CA PRO A 50 30.72 0.53 6.46
C PRO A 50 30.32 -0.57 7.44
N THR A 51 29.22 -1.24 7.15
CA THR A 51 28.70 -2.38 7.94
C THR A 51 28.66 -3.61 7.05
N ASN A 52 28.68 -4.80 7.66
CA ASN A 52 28.52 -6.07 6.95
C ASN A 52 27.04 -6.49 6.85
N GLU A 53 26.12 -5.52 6.95
CA GLU A 53 24.69 -5.77 6.90
C GLU A 53 24.20 -5.83 5.45
N GLU A 54 23.26 -6.74 5.18
CA GLU A 54 22.62 -6.83 3.87
C GLU A 54 21.66 -5.64 3.62
N PRO A 55 21.55 -5.14 2.37
CA PRO A 55 20.61 -4.07 2.02
C PRO A 55 19.17 -4.38 2.45
N VAL A 56 18.44 -3.34 2.90
CA VAL A 56 17.02 -3.48 3.26
C VAL A 56 16.16 -3.46 2.01
N LYS A 57 15.42 -4.55 1.78
CA LYS A 57 14.51 -4.67 0.64
C LYS A 57 13.15 -4.06 1.00
N VAL A 58 12.89 -2.88 0.43
CA VAL A 58 11.68 -2.11 0.70
C VAL A 58 10.79 -2.05 -0.53
N MET A 59 9.52 -2.41 -0.37
CA MET A 59 8.50 -2.15 -1.37
C MET A 59 7.65 -0.96 -0.95
N VAL A 60 7.37 -0.06 -1.88
CA VAL A 60 6.50 1.10 -1.65
C VAL A 60 5.34 1.04 -2.63
N ILE A 61 4.13 1.14 -2.11
CA ILE A 61 2.90 1.30 -2.89
C ILE A 61 2.10 2.48 -2.33
N ALA A 62 1.14 2.99 -3.09
CA ALA A 62 0.33 4.14 -2.73
C ALA A 62 -1.05 4.04 -3.41
N ASP A 63 -1.99 4.89 -2.99
CA ASP A 63 -3.23 5.16 -3.72
C ASP A 63 -4.01 3.89 -4.10
N THR A 64 -4.16 2.97 -3.13
CA THR A 64 -4.86 1.71 -3.41
C THR A 64 -6.35 1.91 -3.66
N HIS A 65 -6.94 3.01 -3.15
CA HIS A 65 -8.33 3.41 -3.36
C HIS A 65 -9.30 2.23 -3.32
N LEU A 66 -9.36 1.53 -2.18
CA LEU A 66 -10.33 0.47 -1.98
C LEU A 66 -11.72 1.01 -2.23
N LEU A 67 -12.37 0.41 -3.23
CA LEU A 67 -13.58 0.97 -3.80
C LEU A 67 -14.74 0.95 -2.80
N GLY A 68 -15.36 2.10 -2.57
CA GLY A 68 -16.39 2.22 -1.56
C GLY A 68 -17.78 1.77 -2.00
N SER A 69 -18.73 1.79 -1.07
CA SER A 69 -20.11 1.34 -1.28
C SER A 69 -20.99 2.38 -1.98
N ARG A 70 -20.59 3.66 -2.00
CA ARG A 70 -21.43 4.78 -2.46
C ARG A 70 -21.27 5.04 -3.95
N ASN A 71 -20.03 5.28 -4.38
CA ASN A 71 -19.68 5.63 -5.76
C ASN A 71 -19.03 4.44 -6.50
N GLY A 72 -18.74 3.35 -5.79
CA GLY A 72 -18.11 2.17 -6.36
C GLY A 72 -19.05 1.29 -7.18
N HIS A 73 -18.66 0.96 -8.40
CA HIS A 73 -19.36 -0.04 -9.20
C HIS A 73 -18.83 -1.46 -8.91
N TRP A 74 -19.72 -2.45 -8.75
CA TRP A 74 -19.32 -3.81 -8.34
C TRP A 74 -18.40 -4.52 -9.34
N LEU A 75 -18.60 -4.33 -10.65
CA LEU A 75 -17.73 -4.92 -11.69
C LEU A 75 -16.31 -4.34 -11.63
N ASP A 76 -16.22 -3.04 -11.40
CA ASP A 76 -14.94 -2.34 -11.28
C ASP A 76 -14.24 -2.81 -10.00
N LYS A 77 -14.96 -2.84 -8.88
CA LYS A 77 -14.46 -3.41 -7.63
C LYS A 77 -13.89 -4.82 -7.84
N LEU A 78 -14.62 -5.70 -8.52
CA LEU A 78 -14.19 -7.06 -8.79
C LEU A 78 -12.88 -7.10 -9.60
N GLN A 79 -12.83 -6.37 -10.72
CA GLN A 79 -11.69 -6.40 -11.62
C GLN A 79 -10.46 -5.69 -11.02
N ARG A 80 -10.64 -4.48 -10.48
CA ARG A 80 -9.56 -3.67 -9.92
C ARG A 80 -8.96 -4.30 -8.69
N GLU A 81 -9.77 -4.76 -7.74
CA GLU A 81 -9.23 -5.41 -6.53
C GLU A 81 -8.58 -6.76 -6.85
N TRP A 82 -9.08 -7.50 -7.85
CA TRP A 82 -8.40 -8.69 -8.34
C TRP A 82 -7.01 -8.35 -8.90
N GLN A 83 -6.90 -7.30 -9.72
CA GLN A 83 -5.61 -6.87 -10.26
C GLN A 83 -4.65 -6.39 -9.16
N MET A 84 -5.13 -5.62 -8.18
CA MET A 84 -4.31 -5.22 -7.03
C MET A 84 -3.81 -6.42 -6.23
N TYR A 85 -4.71 -7.35 -5.89
CA TYR A 85 -4.36 -8.59 -5.21
C TYR A 85 -3.32 -9.39 -5.99
N ARG A 86 -3.57 -9.63 -7.29
CA ARG A 86 -2.67 -10.42 -8.14
C ARG A 86 -1.31 -9.75 -8.30
N ALA A 87 -1.27 -8.44 -8.51
CA ALA A 87 -0.02 -7.69 -8.63
C ALA A 87 0.78 -7.77 -7.33
N PHE A 88 0.14 -7.48 -6.19
CA PHE A 88 0.81 -7.44 -4.89
C PHE A 88 1.29 -8.82 -4.43
N GLN A 89 0.44 -9.85 -4.50
CA GLN A 89 0.82 -11.22 -4.08
C GLN A 89 1.91 -11.81 -4.97
N THR A 90 1.91 -11.48 -6.26
CA THR A 90 3.02 -11.86 -7.16
C THR A 90 4.32 -11.19 -6.74
N ALA A 91 4.26 -9.90 -6.38
CA ALA A 91 5.44 -9.14 -5.95
C ALA A 91 6.00 -9.67 -4.62
N MET A 92 5.14 -10.05 -3.67
CA MET A 92 5.53 -10.75 -2.44
C MET A 92 6.23 -12.08 -2.72
N THR A 93 5.70 -12.85 -3.67
CA THR A 93 6.23 -14.17 -4.01
C THR A 93 7.61 -14.08 -4.67
N LEU A 94 7.77 -13.16 -5.62
CA LEU A 94 8.98 -13.03 -6.42
C LEU A 94 10.08 -12.24 -5.70
N HIS A 95 9.75 -11.09 -5.13
CA HIS A 95 10.75 -10.13 -4.66
C HIS A 95 11.04 -10.23 -3.17
N LYS A 96 10.09 -10.79 -2.39
CA LYS A 96 10.24 -11.04 -0.94
C LYS A 96 10.80 -9.83 -0.17
N PRO A 97 10.13 -8.67 -0.21
CA PRO A 97 10.58 -7.51 0.55
C PRO A 97 10.48 -7.77 2.05
N GLU A 98 11.32 -7.08 2.81
CA GLU A 98 11.29 -7.11 4.27
C GLU A 98 10.30 -6.09 4.82
N LEU A 99 10.22 -4.92 4.17
CA LEU A 99 9.32 -3.84 4.53
C LEU A 99 8.38 -3.50 3.36
N VAL A 100 7.13 -3.23 3.68
CA VAL A 100 6.16 -2.65 2.75
C VAL A 100 5.65 -1.34 3.33
N PHE A 101 5.78 -0.24 2.60
CA PHE A 101 5.15 1.03 2.93
C PHE A 101 3.96 1.27 1.99
N VAL A 102 2.80 1.57 2.57
CA VAL A 102 1.59 1.96 1.83
C VAL A 102 1.31 3.43 2.11
N LEU A 103 1.47 4.26 1.09
CA LEU A 103 1.44 5.71 1.21
C LEU A 103 0.06 6.27 0.83
N GLY A 104 -0.82 6.41 1.80
CA GLY A 104 -2.06 7.19 1.67
C GLY A 104 -3.11 6.61 0.72
N ASP A 105 -4.30 7.20 0.82
CA ASP A 105 -5.49 6.93 0.02
C ASP A 105 -5.76 5.43 -0.12
N LEU A 106 -5.78 4.78 1.05
CA LEU A 106 -6.04 3.35 1.16
C LEU A 106 -7.47 3.03 0.74
N THR A 107 -8.40 3.91 1.11
CA THR A 107 -9.83 3.77 0.88
C THR A 107 -10.35 4.95 0.09
N ASP A 108 -11.25 4.71 -0.87
CA ASP A 108 -11.79 5.78 -1.72
C ASP A 108 -12.83 6.66 -0.98
N GLU A 109 -13.48 6.08 0.02
CA GLU A 109 -14.59 6.69 0.77
C GLU A 109 -14.37 6.66 2.29
N GLY A 110 -13.12 6.55 2.75
CA GLY A 110 -12.77 6.45 4.17
C GLY A 110 -13.34 7.60 5.00
N LEU A 111 -13.25 8.83 4.48
CA LEU A 111 -13.77 10.02 5.15
C LEU A 111 -15.31 10.07 5.24
N TYR A 112 -16.03 9.31 4.41
CA TYR A 112 -17.49 9.34 4.31
C TYR A 112 -18.18 8.12 4.94
N CYS A 113 -17.44 7.04 5.21
CA CYS A 113 -18.01 5.76 5.62
C CYS A 113 -18.32 5.67 7.13
N SER A 114 -19.29 4.81 7.47
CA SER A 114 -19.59 4.49 8.88
C SER A 114 -18.44 3.73 9.54
N GLU A 115 -18.50 3.54 10.87
CA GLU A 115 -17.48 2.76 11.58
C GLU A 115 -17.48 1.28 11.16
N GLU A 116 -18.66 0.71 10.92
CA GLU A 116 -18.82 -0.66 10.46
C GLU A 116 -18.24 -0.85 9.05
N GLU A 117 -18.52 0.09 8.15
CA GLU A 117 -17.95 0.10 6.80
C GLU A 117 -16.43 0.28 6.83
N PHE A 118 -15.91 1.15 7.69
CA PHE A 118 -14.48 1.35 7.87
C PHE A 118 -13.80 0.06 8.35
N ASN A 119 -14.37 -0.63 9.34
CA ASN A 119 -13.88 -1.92 9.82
C ASN A 119 -13.96 -3.02 8.74
N TYR A 120 -14.93 -2.95 7.84
CA TYR A 120 -14.97 -3.79 6.65
C TYR A 120 -13.83 -3.47 5.67
N TYR A 121 -13.57 -2.18 5.40
CA TYR A 121 -12.46 -1.76 4.54
C TYR A 121 -11.09 -2.17 5.08
N ILE A 122 -10.85 -2.04 6.40
CA ILE A 122 -9.60 -2.52 7.03
C ILE A 122 -9.40 -4.01 6.79
N ARG A 123 -10.41 -4.84 7.07
CA ARG A 123 -10.32 -6.30 6.85
C ARG A 123 -10.08 -6.64 5.39
N ARG A 124 -10.73 -5.89 4.48
CA ARG A 124 -10.57 -6.07 3.04
C ARG A 124 -9.16 -5.69 2.58
N PHE A 125 -8.62 -4.58 3.08
CA PHE A 125 -7.26 -4.13 2.82
C PHE A 125 -6.23 -5.20 3.17
N TYR A 126 -6.24 -5.68 4.42
CA TYR A 126 -5.27 -6.69 4.86
C TYR A 126 -5.49 -8.06 4.22
N SER A 127 -6.68 -8.35 3.68
CA SER A 127 -6.93 -9.54 2.86
C SER A 127 -6.28 -9.44 1.48
N LEU A 128 -6.41 -8.29 0.82
CA LEU A 128 -5.85 -8.06 -0.52
C LEU A 128 -4.32 -7.90 -0.48
N PHE A 129 -3.83 -7.13 0.49
CA PHE A 129 -2.42 -6.81 0.69
C PHE A 129 -1.79 -7.66 1.79
N ARG A 130 -2.11 -8.96 1.83
CA ARG A 130 -1.53 -9.87 2.82
C ARG A 130 -0.02 -10.01 2.62
N VAL A 131 0.74 -9.79 3.69
CA VAL A 131 2.19 -10.04 3.74
C VAL A 131 2.50 -11.38 4.42
N PRO A 132 3.57 -12.09 4.01
CA PRO A 132 4.02 -13.31 4.68
C PRO A 132 4.72 -13.00 6.02
N GLU A 133 4.94 -14.04 6.82
CA GLU A 133 5.78 -13.92 8.01
C GLU A 133 7.20 -13.47 7.63
N GLY A 134 7.78 -12.57 8.41
CA GLY A 134 9.08 -11.93 8.12
C GLY A 134 8.98 -10.63 7.32
N THR A 135 7.85 -10.32 6.68
CA THR A 135 7.60 -9.02 6.05
C THR A 135 6.73 -8.15 6.96
N THR A 136 7.12 -6.90 7.18
CA THR A 136 6.33 -5.94 7.97
C THR A 136 5.73 -4.87 7.06
N MET A 137 4.44 -4.59 7.24
CA MET A 137 3.74 -3.52 6.52
C MET A 137 3.50 -2.32 7.43
N TYR A 138 3.80 -1.13 6.93
CA TYR A 138 3.46 0.15 7.54
C TYR A 138 2.58 0.96 6.59
N VAL A 139 1.65 1.72 7.17
CA VAL A 139 0.64 2.48 6.45
C VAL A 139 0.73 3.94 6.85
N VAL A 140 0.60 4.82 5.88
CA VAL A 140 0.42 6.26 6.07
C VAL A 140 -0.98 6.65 5.59
N VAL A 141 -1.60 7.59 6.28
CA VAL A 141 -2.94 8.09 5.96
C VAL A 141 -2.92 9.05 4.77
N GLY A 142 -3.97 9.04 3.94
CA GLY A 142 -4.22 10.05 2.90
C GLY A 142 -5.52 10.84 3.09
N ASN A 143 -5.84 11.73 2.16
CA ASN A 143 -7.01 12.61 2.25
C ASN A 143 -8.31 11.87 1.97
N HIS A 144 -8.33 10.84 1.11
CA HIS A 144 -9.54 10.04 0.93
C HIS A 144 -9.87 9.20 2.18
N ASP A 145 -8.87 8.95 3.03
CA ASP A 145 -9.06 8.19 4.27
C ASP A 145 -9.70 9.03 5.39
N ILE A 146 -9.31 10.31 5.56
CA ILE A 146 -9.73 11.14 6.71
C ILE A 146 -10.14 12.58 6.38
N GLY A 147 -10.02 13.03 5.14
CA GLY A 147 -10.22 14.42 4.71
C GLY A 147 -8.91 15.20 4.53
N PHE A 148 -9.01 16.44 4.03
CA PHE A 148 -7.85 17.31 3.77
C PHE A 148 -7.74 18.42 4.82
N HIS A 149 -6.63 18.43 5.58
CA HIS A 149 -6.28 19.44 6.58
C HIS A 149 -7.46 19.95 7.46
N TYR A 150 -8.10 21.08 7.13
CA TYR A 150 -9.26 21.62 7.88
C TYR A 150 -10.52 20.74 7.80
N GLY A 151 -10.63 19.90 6.78
CA GLY A 151 -11.70 18.93 6.62
C GLY A 151 -11.55 17.68 7.48
N VAL A 152 -10.43 17.52 8.18
CA VAL A 152 -10.18 16.37 9.04
C VAL A 152 -10.82 16.59 10.40
N SER A 153 -11.69 15.66 10.81
CA SER A 153 -12.21 15.65 12.18
C SER A 153 -11.30 14.84 13.13
N PRO A 154 -11.24 15.18 14.43
CA PRO A 154 -10.52 14.38 15.43
C PRO A 154 -10.96 12.91 15.46
N TYR A 155 -12.25 12.64 15.24
CA TYR A 155 -12.79 11.28 15.15
C TYR A 155 -12.19 10.49 13.98
N LEU A 156 -12.22 11.05 12.76
CA LEU A 156 -11.69 10.36 11.57
C LEU A 156 -10.19 10.06 11.70
N ASN A 157 -9.42 11.04 12.18
CA ASN A 157 -7.99 10.85 12.46
C ASN A 157 -7.76 9.72 13.48
N GLN A 158 -8.45 9.76 14.62
CA GLN A 158 -8.25 8.74 15.67
C GLN A 158 -8.73 7.35 15.24
N ARG A 159 -9.83 7.28 14.49
CA ARG A 159 -10.35 6.03 13.94
C ARG A 159 -9.34 5.38 12.99
N PHE A 160 -8.73 6.17 12.11
CA PHE A 160 -7.69 5.68 11.20
C PHE A 160 -6.46 5.17 11.96
N ILE A 161 -5.93 5.97 12.90
CA ILE A 161 -4.79 5.58 13.75
C ILE A 161 -5.07 4.24 14.45
N ASN A 162 -6.27 4.09 15.03
CA ASN A 162 -6.62 2.88 15.77
C ASN A 162 -6.82 1.66 14.86
N GLY A 163 -7.42 1.86 13.69
CA GLY A 163 -7.76 0.80 12.74
C GLY A 163 -6.55 0.24 12.00
N PHE A 164 -5.69 1.12 11.49
CA PHE A 164 -4.49 0.73 10.73
C PHE A 164 -3.20 0.70 11.56
N LYS A 165 -3.27 1.06 12.85
CA LYS A 165 -2.09 1.21 13.73
C LYS A 165 -1.05 2.17 13.16
N ALA A 166 -1.54 3.23 12.51
CA ALA A 166 -0.74 4.22 11.80
C ALA A 166 -0.74 5.55 12.60
N PRO A 167 0.24 5.79 13.50
CA PRO A 167 0.30 7.04 14.25
C PRO A 167 0.62 8.24 13.33
N PRO A 168 0.39 9.49 13.77
CA PRO A 168 0.61 10.69 12.95
C PRO A 168 2.04 10.85 12.45
N VAL A 169 3.03 10.47 13.28
CA VAL A 169 4.45 10.39 12.91
C VAL A 169 5.02 9.09 13.45
N GLN A 170 5.79 8.37 12.63
CA GLN A 170 6.48 7.14 13.02
C GLN A 170 7.91 7.13 12.48
N LEU A 171 8.88 6.85 13.33
CA LEU A 171 10.23 6.49 12.92
C LEU A 171 10.37 4.97 12.88
N VAL A 172 10.73 4.42 11.73
CA VAL A 172 11.09 3.02 11.54
C VAL A 172 12.59 2.96 11.22
N SER A 173 13.34 2.20 12.00
CA SER A 173 14.79 2.06 11.82
C SER A 173 15.15 0.59 11.61
N VAL A 174 15.79 0.27 10.48
CA VAL A 174 16.22 -1.11 10.14
C VAL A 174 17.62 -1.07 9.54
N ARG A 175 18.58 -1.75 10.17
CA ARG A 175 19.98 -1.86 9.71
C ARG A 175 20.58 -0.51 9.28
N GLY A 176 20.44 0.51 10.14
CA GLY A 176 20.94 1.86 9.87
C GLY A 176 20.10 2.71 8.90
N ASN A 177 19.07 2.16 8.28
CA ASN A 177 18.14 2.91 7.43
C ASN A 177 17.01 3.48 8.28
N HIS A 178 16.71 4.76 8.09
CA HIS A 178 15.66 5.48 8.83
C HIS A 178 14.54 5.90 7.89
N PHE A 179 13.32 5.49 8.21
CA PHE A 179 12.10 5.88 7.50
C PHE A 179 11.23 6.69 8.46
N VAL A 180 10.92 7.93 8.07
CA VAL A 180 10.01 8.81 8.83
C VAL A 180 8.69 8.89 8.09
N LEU A 181 7.67 8.23 8.64
CA LEU A 181 6.32 8.21 8.12
C LEU A 181 5.54 9.36 8.75
N VAL A 182 4.85 10.15 7.94
CA VAL A 182 4.18 11.37 8.40
C VAL A 182 2.81 11.50 7.75
N ASN A 183 1.79 11.81 8.54
CA ASN A 183 0.51 12.27 8.04
C ASN A 183 0.69 13.64 7.35
N SER A 184 0.60 13.67 6.02
CA SER A 184 0.81 14.88 5.23
C SER A 184 -0.22 15.98 5.52
N MET A 185 -1.42 15.63 6.02
CA MET A 185 -2.44 16.62 6.40
C MET A 185 -2.04 17.44 7.64
N ALA A 186 -1.00 17.02 8.34
CA ALA A 186 -0.41 17.73 9.46
C ALA A 186 0.73 18.69 9.05
N LEU A 187 1.10 18.75 7.77
CA LEU A 187 2.28 19.50 7.29
C LEU A 187 2.00 20.94 6.85
N GLU A 188 0.78 21.46 7.08
CA GLU A 188 0.45 22.86 6.77
C GLU A 188 1.27 23.85 7.62
N GLY A 189 1.63 23.48 8.86
CA GLY A 189 2.46 24.32 9.73
C GLY A 189 1.72 25.50 10.38
N ASP A 190 0.39 25.47 10.40
CA ASP A 190 -0.47 26.52 10.97
C ASP A 190 -0.82 26.30 12.46
N GLY A 191 -0.26 25.25 13.08
CA GLY A 191 -0.52 24.89 14.46
C GLY A 191 -1.88 24.22 14.71
N CYS A 192 -2.54 23.70 13.66
CA CYS A 192 -3.76 22.91 13.77
C CYS A 192 -3.64 21.72 14.74
N PHE A 193 -4.77 21.09 15.08
CA PHE A 193 -4.81 19.97 16.02
C PHE A 193 -4.00 18.74 15.57
N LEU A 194 -3.72 18.60 14.26
CA LEU A 194 -2.82 17.58 13.70
C LEU A 194 -1.37 18.05 13.64
N CYS A 195 -1.18 19.33 13.29
CA CYS A 195 0.09 19.94 12.93
C CYS A 195 1.02 20.06 14.12
N LYS A 196 0.54 20.66 15.22
CA LYS A 196 1.35 20.88 16.41
C LYS A 196 1.87 19.57 17.04
N PRO A 197 1.05 18.50 17.18
CA PRO A 197 1.56 17.21 17.60
C PRO A 197 2.58 16.60 16.64
N ALA A 198 2.38 16.72 15.32
CA ALA A 198 3.32 16.19 14.33
C ALA A 198 4.67 16.91 14.39
N GLU A 199 4.69 18.24 14.44
CA GLU A 199 5.91 19.04 14.63
C GLU A 199 6.66 18.64 15.91
N GLN A 200 5.94 18.48 17.02
CA GLN A 200 6.54 18.03 18.28
C GLN A 200 7.15 16.62 18.19
N GLN A 201 6.51 15.71 17.44
CA GLN A 201 7.02 14.36 17.23
C GLN A 201 8.25 14.36 16.30
N LEU A 202 8.23 15.15 15.23
CA LEU A 202 9.37 15.32 14.32
C LEU A 202 10.57 15.95 15.03
N THR A 203 10.36 16.99 15.83
CA THR A 203 11.42 17.61 16.65
C THR A 203 12.05 16.62 17.63
N LYS A 204 11.27 15.65 18.14
CA LYS A 204 11.80 14.58 19.00
C LYS A 204 12.62 13.56 18.22
N ILE A 205 12.30 13.32 16.95
CA ILE A 205 13.07 12.44 16.06
C ILE A 205 14.39 13.11 15.68
N GLU A 206 14.36 14.38 15.31
CA GLU A 206 15.56 15.16 14.96
C GLU A 206 16.61 15.17 16.09
N ARG A 207 16.16 15.23 17.35
CA ARG A 207 17.03 15.30 18.52
C ARG A 207 17.57 13.95 18.99
N LYS A 208 17.19 12.84 18.35
CA LYS A 208 17.72 11.50 18.66
C LYS A 208 18.98 11.23 17.86
#